data_AF-A0A183GNI9-F1
#
_entry.id   AF-A0A183GNI9-F1
#
_cell.length_a   1.000
_cell.length_b   1.000
_cell.length_c   1.000
_cell.angle_alpha   90.00
_cell.angle_beta   90.00
_cell.angle_gamma   90.00
#
_symmetry.space_group_name_H-M   'P 1'
#
loop_
_entity.id
_entity.type
_entity.pdbx_description
1 polymer ?
#
loop_
_entity_poly.entity_id
_entity_poly.type
_entity_poly.pdbx_seq_one_letter_code
_entity_poly.pdbx_strand_id
1 'polypeptide(L)' 'LAVRNVLPTDAGFYHCVAKSEAGQAIGSRRVFVDREFTIPDLN' A
#
# COMPACT_ATOMS: atom_id res chain seq x y z
N LEU A 1 -0.23 -7.06 7.49
CA LEU A 1 0.27 -7.05 6.10
C LEU A 1 1.65 -6.40 6.12
N ALA A 2 2.64 -7.05 5.52
CA ALA A 2 3.95 -6.46 5.29
C ALA A 2 4.32 -6.68 3.82
N VAL A 3 4.65 -5.61 3.11
CA VAL A 3 5.12 -5.64 1.71
C VAL A 3 6.58 -5.18 1.74
N ARG A 4 7.48 -5.99 1.17
CA ARG A 4 8.93 -5.72 1.11
C ARG A 4 9.31 -5.48 -0.35
N ASN A 5 10.38 -4.72 -0.58
CA ASN A 5 10.85 -4.33 -1.93
C ASN A 5 9.73 -3.65 -2.72
N VAL A 6 9.12 -2.63 -2.10
CA VAL A 6 7.94 -1.94 -2.62
C VAL A 6 8.26 -1.28 -3.97
N LEU A 7 7.37 -1.47 -4.94
CA LEU A 7 7.39 -0.83 -6.24
C LEU A 7 6.37 0.31 -6.29
N PRO A 8 6.53 1.32 -7.18
CA PRO A 8 5.52 2.36 -7.37
C PRO A 8 4.12 1.81 -7.71
N THR A 9 4.03 0.63 -8.33
CA THR A 9 2.77 -0.06 -8.64
C THR A 9 2.04 -0.61 -7.42
N ASP A 10 2.71 -0.68 -6.26
CA ASP A 10 2.07 -1.03 -4.99
C ASP A 10 1.31 0.15 -4.37
N ALA A 11 1.42 1.37 -4.91
CA ALA A 11 0.60 2.49 -4.46
C ALA A 11 -0.88 2.25 -4.76
N GLY A 12 -1.76 2.50 -3.78
CA GLY A 12 -3.18 2.24 -3.96
C GLY A 12 -3.97 2.18 -2.65
N PHE A 13 -5.24 1.77 -2.75
CA PHE A 13 -6.07 1.51 -1.58
C PHE A 13 -5.93 0.07 -1.13
N TYR A 14 -5.64 -0.10 0.16
CA TYR A 14 -5.61 -1.39 0.82
C TYR A 14 -6.79 -1.49 1.77
N HIS A 15 -7.46 -2.65 1.73
CA HIS A 15 -8.60 -2.96 2.57
C HIS A 15 -8.26 -4.07 3.56
N CYS A 16 -8.49 -3.81 4.84
CA CYS A 16 -8.56 -4.84 5.86
C CYS A 16 -10.04 -5.23 6.03
N VAL A 17 -10.33 -6.50 5.87
CA VAL A 17 -11.69 -7.04 5.97
C VAL A 17 -11.75 -8.00 7.15
N ALA A 18 -12.53 -7.65 8.17
CA ALA A 18 -12.83 -8.52 9.31
C ALA A 18 -14.23 -9.11 9.14
N LYS A 19 -14.35 -10.44 9.23
CA LYS A 19 -15.60 -11.19 9.08
C LYS A 19 -15.85 -12.07 10.29
N SER A 20 -17.11 -12.19 10.68
CA SER A 20 -17.62 -13.11 11.70
C SER A 20 -19.07 -13.49 11.35
N GLU A 21 -19.66 -14.39 12.13
CA GLU A 21 -21.09 -14.73 12.01
C GLU A 21 -22.01 -13.52 12.23
N ALA A 22 -21.58 -12.52 13.00
CA ALA A 22 -22.36 -11.30 13.23
C ALA A 22 -22.28 -10.29 12.07
N GLY A 23 -21.40 -10.51 11.08
CA GLY A 23 -21.26 -9.64 9.91
C GLY A 23 -19.81 -9.29 9.57
N GLN A 24 -19.65 -8.19 8.83
CA GLN A 24 -18.38 -7.75 8.25
C GLN A 24 -18.10 -6.28 8.54
N ALA A 25 -16.83 -5.96 8.81
CA ALA A 25 -16.32 -4.60 8.86
C ALA A 25 -15.14 -4.43 7.89
N ILE A 26 -15.02 -3.24 7.27
CA ILE A 26 -13.96 -2.91 6.31
C ILE A 26 -13.22 -1.66 6.78
N GLY A 27 -11.91 -1.77 6.95
CA GLY A 27 -11.01 -0.64 7.13
C GLY A 27 -10.22 -0.37 5.86
N SER A 28 -10.22 0.88 5.39
CA SER A 28 -9.50 1.28 4.17
C SER A 28 -8.33 2.20 4.51
N ARG A 29 -7.19 2.01 3.84
CA ARG A 29 -6.02 2.90 3.94
C ARG A 29 -5.45 3.14 2.54
N ARG A 30 -5.15 4.40 2.22
CA ARG A 30 -4.43 4.76 0.99
C ARG A 30 -2.94 4.71 1.28
N VAL A 31 -2.21 3.94 0.47
CA VAL A 31 -0.76 3.83 0.49
C VAL A 31 -0.21 4.68 -0.65
N PHE A 32 0.75 5.54 -0.30
CA PHE A 32 1.56 6.27 -1.25
C PHE A 32 2.95 5.65 -1.27
N VAL A 33 3.49 5.46 -2.46
CA VAL A 33 4.87 5.00 -2.66
C VAL A 33 5.56 6.11 -3.45
N ASP A 34 6.49 6.79 -2.79
CA ASP A 34 7.33 7.75 -3.47
C ASP A 34 8.27 6.98 -4.40
N ARG A 35 8.55 7.55 -5.58
CA ARG A 35 9.62 7.00 -6.42
C ARG A 35 10.91 7.15 -5.63
N GLU A 36 11.74 6.11 -5.59
CA GLU A 36 13.14 6.31 -5.25
C GLU A 36 13.65 7.44 -6.15
N PHE A 37 14.30 8.44 -5.54
CA PHE A 37 15.24 9.28 -6.28
C PHE A 37 16.35 8.32 -6.75
N THR A 38 16.14 7.66 -7.89
CA THR A 38 17.29 7.24 -8.67
C THR A 38 18.09 8.53 -8.91
N ILE A 39 19.41 8.46 -8.79
CA ILE A 39 20.28 9.56 -9.19
C ILE A 39 20.59 9.35 -10.69
N PRO A 40 19.82 9.91 -11.64
CA PRO A 40 20.32 10.23 -12.97
C PRO A 40 20.52 11.74 -13.14
N ASP A 41 20.19 12.55 -12.12
CA ASP A 41 20.19 14.03 -12.19
C ASP A 41 21.43 14.67 -11.52
N LEU A 42 22.45 13.88 -11.16
CA LEU A 42 23.77 14.39 -10.77
C LEU A 42 24.74 14.10 -11.90
N ASN A 43 24.88 15.09 -12.80
CA ASN A 43 25.83 15.26 -13.92
C ASN A 43 26.89 14.16 -14.14
#